data_AF-A0A1I0TY06-F1
#
_entry.id   AF-A0A1I0TY06-F1
#
_cell.length_a   1.000
_cell.length_b   1.000
_cell.length_c   1.000
_cell.angle_alpha   90.00
_cell.angle_beta   90.00
_cell.angle_gamma   90.00
#
_symmetry.space_group_name_H-M   'P 1'
#
loop_
_entity.id
_entity.type
_entity.pdbx_description
1 polymer ?
#
loop_
_entity_poly.entity_id
_entity_poly.type
_entity_poly.pdbx_seq_one_letter_code
_entity_poly.pdbx_strand_id
1 'polypeptide(L)' 'RFGEESSHPAEETASTKQTIVNKAKQHVRRLLPEVTRNNVPYLQQSSGTPIYHALSELKGW' A
#
# COMPACT_ATOMS: atom_id res chain seq x y z
N ARG A 1 3.69 -4.67 46.29
CA ARG A 1 2.48 -4.10 45.67
C ARG A 1 2.63 -4.36 44.17
N PHE A 2 2.10 -5.49 43.67
CA PHE A 2 2.13 -5.81 42.24
C PHE A 2 0.87 -5.22 41.63
N GLY A 3 1.04 -4.26 40.74
CA GLY A 3 -0.08 -3.51 40.18
C GLY A 3 0.39 -2.51 39.15
N GLU A 4 1.10 -2.99 38.13
CA GLU A 4 1.27 -2.29 36.86
C GLU A 4 0.95 -3.30 35.76
N GLU A 5 -0.35 -3.58 35.62
CA GLU A 5 -0.91 -4.19 34.42
C GLU A 5 -0.80 -3.16 33.29
N SER A 6 0.37 -3.16 32.66
CA SER A 6 0.75 -2.28 31.56
C SER A 6 -0.20 -2.51 30.39
N SER A 7 -1.16 -1.59 30.21
CA SER A 7 -2.16 -1.59 29.13
C SER A 7 -1.57 -1.30 27.74
N HIS A 8 -0.27 -1.51 27.52
CA HIS A 8 0.46 -0.97 26.37
C HIS A 8 0.76 -1.91 25.17
N PRO A 9 0.48 -3.23 25.14
CA PRO A 9 0.84 -4.04 23.97
C PRO A 9 -0.05 -3.77 22.73
N ALA A 10 -1.28 -3.31 22.92
CA ALA A 10 -2.22 -3.09 21.80
C ALA A 10 -1.90 -1.81 21.00
N GLU A 11 -1.48 -0.73 21.67
CA GLU A 11 -1.14 0.54 21.01
C GLU A 11 0.20 0.47 20.27
N GLU A 12 1.20 -0.20 20.84
CA GLU A 12 2.52 -0.37 20.21
C GLU A 12 2.43 -1.27 18.96
N THR A 13 1.60 -2.33 19.02
CA THR A 13 1.35 -3.19 17.87
C THR A 13 0.51 -2.50 16.79
N ALA A 14 -0.46 -1.67 17.15
CA ALA A 14 -1.21 -0.84 16.20
C ALA A 14 -0.30 0.19 15.49
N SER A 15 0.58 0.85 16.25
CA SER A 15 1.59 1.78 15.73
C SER A 15 2.56 1.10 14.74
N THR A 16 2.99 -0.12 15.08
CA THR A 16 3.86 -0.93 14.20
C THR A 16 3.14 -1.34 12.91
N LYS A 17 1.88 -1.80 13.00
CA LYS A 17 1.06 -2.14 11.83
C LYS A 17 0.87 -0.92 10.92
N GLN A 18 0.57 0.24 11.49
CA GLN A 18 0.42 1.48 10.72
C GLN A 18 1.72 1.89 10.01
N THR A 19 2.86 1.70 10.67
CA THR A 19 4.18 1.97 10.08
C THR A 19 4.46 1.06 8.88
N ILE A 20 4.14 -0.23 8.99
CA ILE A 20 4.29 -1.19 7.88
C ILE A 20 3.39 -0.79 6.70
N VAL A 21 2.14 -0.45 6.96
CA VAL A 21 1.19 0.02 5.94
C VAL A 21 1.72 1.26 5.23
N ASN A 22 2.25 2.24 5.97
CA ASN A 22 2.79 3.46 5.39
C ASN A 22 4.01 3.20 4.50
N LYS A 23 4.93 2.32 4.93
CA LYS A 23 6.08 1.89 4.12
C LYS A 23 5.64 1.19 2.84
N ALA A 24 4.64 0.31 2.92
CA ALA A 24 4.09 -0.38 1.76
C ALA A 24 3.46 0.60 0.77
N LYS A 25 2.63 1.55 1.26
CA LYS A 25 2.04 2.61 0.42
C LYS A 25 3.11 3.45 -0.27
N GLN A 26 4.15 3.87 0.45
CA GLN A 26 5.26 4.64 -0.13
C GLN A 26 5.99 3.83 -1.21
N HIS A 27 6.23 2.53 -0.97
CA HIS A 27 6.88 1.66 -1.93
C HIS A 27 6.04 1.49 -3.21
N VAL A 28 4.73 1.25 -3.08
CA VAL A 28 3.80 1.14 -4.21
C VAL A 28 3.76 2.44 -5.01
N ARG A 29 3.61 3.60 -4.36
CA ARG A 29 3.61 4.91 -5.03
C ARG A 29 4.90 5.15 -5.84
N ARG A 30 6.04 4.70 -5.32
CA ARG A 30 7.34 4.83 -6.01
C ARG A 30 7.43 3.97 -7.27
N LEU A 31 6.89 2.74 -7.24
CA LEU A 31 6.99 1.79 -8.35
C LEU A 31 5.89 1.95 -9.40
N LEU A 32 4.72 2.46 -9.02
CA LEU A 32 3.54 2.58 -9.88
C LEU A 32 3.80 3.25 -11.24
N PRO A 33 4.55 4.37 -11.35
CA PRO A 33 4.83 5.00 -12.63
C PRO A 33 5.65 4.12 -13.57
N GLU A 34 6.63 3.39 -13.03
CA GLU A 34 7.51 2.51 -13.80
C GLU A 34 6.74 1.29 -14.32
N VAL A 35 5.95 0.65 -13.46
CA VAL A 35 5.09 -0.49 -13.84
C VAL A 35 4.10 -0.07 -14.93
N THR A 36 3.49 1.10 -14.79
CA THR A 36 2.52 1.60 -15.79
C THR A 36 3.20 1.88 -17.12
N ARG A 37 4.34 2.59 -17.11
CA ARG A 37 5.08 2.97 -18.32
C ARG A 37 5.62 1.75 -19.08
N ASN A 38 6.16 0.77 -18.38
CA ASN A 38 6.79 -0.39 -19.00
C ASN A 38 5.76 -1.36 -19.60
N ASN A 39 4.48 -1.24 -19.24
CA ASN A 39 3.41 -2.16 -19.65
C ASN A 39 2.32 -1.48 -20.49
N VAL A 40 2.54 -0.26 -21.00
CA VAL A 40 1.53 0.51 -21.76
C VAL A 40 0.84 -0.32 -22.87
N PRO A 41 1.57 -1.08 -23.73
CA PRO A 41 0.91 -1.86 -24.78
C PRO A 41 -0.05 -2.91 -24.24
N TYR A 42 0.24 -3.51 -23.09
CA TYR A 42 -0.65 -4.49 -22.45
C TYR A 42 -1.84 -3.82 -21.77
N LEU A 43 -1.59 -2.73 -21.04
CA LEU A 43 -2.62 -2.00 -20.31
C LEU A 43 -3.68 -1.37 -21.24
N GLN A 44 -3.32 -1.08 -22.49
CA GLN A 44 -4.24 -0.56 -23.52
C GLN A 44 -5.05 -1.67 -24.23
N GLN A 45 -4.72 -2.95 -24.04
CA GLN A 45 -5.49 -4.06 -24.61
C GLN A 45 -6.67 -4.43 -23.71
N SER A 46 -7.68 -5.10 -24.28
CA SER A 46 -8.90 -5.47 -23.56
C SER A 46 -8.63 -6.25 -22.27
N SER A 47 -7.65 -7.15 -22.26
CA SER A 47 -7.28 -7.93 -21.07
C SER A 47 -6.53 -7.12 -20.01
N GLY A 48 -5.87 -6.03 -20.39
CA GLY A 48 -5.15 -5.14 -19.48
C GLY A 48 -5.97 -3.96 -18.97
N THR A 49 -7.13 -3.68 -19.57
CA THR A 49 -7.99 -2.55 -19.19
C THR A 49 -8.44 -2.58 -17.71
N PRO A 50 -8.88 -3.73 -17.15
CA PRO A 50 -9.22 -3.79 -15.72
C PRO A 50 -8.03 -3.47 -14.80
N ILE A 51 -6.82 -3.90 -15.20
CA ILE A 51 -5.58 -3.64 -14.47
C ILE A 51 -5.24 -2.15 -14.54
N TYR A 52 -5.38 -1.53 -15.70
CA TYR A 52 -5.18 -0.09 -15.86
C TYR A 52 -6.10 0.75 -14.96
N HIS A 53 -7.38 0.37 -14.85
CA HIS A 53 -8.32 1.05 -13.94
C HIS A 53 -7.89 0.92 -12.48
N ALA A 54 -7.56 -0.29 -12.03
CA ALA A 54 -7.09 -0.51 -10.65
C ALA A 54 -5.82 0.30 -10.33
N LEU A 55 -4.85 0.34 -11.25
CA LEU A 55 -3.62 1.14 -11.09
C LEU A 55 -3.91 2.65 -11.08
N SER A 56 -4.92 3.10 -11.82
CA SER A 56 -5.32 4.51 -11.87
C SER A 56 -5.99 4.96 -10.57
N GLU A 57 -6.79 4.10 -9.94
CA GLU A 57 -7.38 4.36 -8.62
C GLU A 57 -6.30 4.47 -7.53
N LEU A 58 -5.25 3.66 -7.62
CA LEU A 58 -4.10 3.71 -6.70
C LEU A 58 -3.28 5.02 -6.83
N LYS A 59 -3.35 5.71 -7.98
CA LYS A 59 -2.69 7.01 -8.16
C LYS A 59 -3.37 8.13 -7.36
N GLY A 60 -4.67 7.99 -7.06
CA GLY A 60 -5.45 8.95 -6.29
C GLY A 60 -5.37 8.79 -4.77
N TRP A 61 -4.64 7.77 -4.29
CA TRP A 61 -4.48 7.41 -2.88
C TRP A 61 -3.25 8.02 -2.20
#